data_AF-A0A7X8WWU7-F1
#
_entry.id   AF-A0A7X8WWU7-F1
#
_cell.length_a   1.000
_cell.length_b   1.000
_cell.length_c   1.000
_cell.angle_alpha   90.00
_cell.angle_beta   90.00
_cell.angle_gamma   90.00
#
_symmetry.space_group_name_H-M   'P 1'
#
loop_
_entity.id
_entity.type
_entity.pdbx_description
1 polymer ?
#
loop_
_entity_poly.entity_id
_entity_poly.type
_entity_poly.pdbx_seq_one_letter_code
_entity_poly.pdbx_strand_id
1 'polypeptide(L)'
;MVKKRFPSKRIVKFKRMMKSIPMVWKLLQDKRVAFKNKAIFIGTSLLYFLIPYDLIPDFPIIGHIDDFFIFLFLINWFLKQIPSNVLEDYNLKDQD
;
A
#
# COMPACT_ATOMS: atom_id res chain seq x y z
N MET A 1 -0.94 -38.32 -6.71
CA MET A 1 -2.15 -37.46 -6.85
C MET A 1 -1.97 -36.22 -5.96
N VAL A 2 -1.41 -35.14 -6.51
CA VAL A 2 -1.08 -33.91 -5.73
C VAL A 2 -2.32 -33.03 -5.66
N LYS A 3 -2.88 -32.88 -4.46
CA LYS A 3 -4.02 -32.00 -4.17
C LYS A 3 -3.56 -30.55 -4.41
N LYS A 4 -3.83 -29.98 -5.60
CA LYS A 4 -3.63 -28.56 -5.89
C LYS A 4 -4.49 -27.76 -4.93
N ARG A 5 -3.88 -27.31 -3.84
CA ARG A 5 -4.51 -26.46 -2.83
C ARG A 5 -4.66 -25.09 -3.47
N PHE A 6 -5.82 -24.83 -4.07
CA PHE A 6 -6.14 -23.50 -4.59
C PHE A 6 -6.05 -22.51 -3.42
N PRO A 7 -5.07 -21.59 -3.41
CA PRO A 7 -5.00 -20.60 -2.36
C PRO A 7 -6.24 -19.72 -2.47
N SER A 8 -6.87 -19.40 -1.34
CA SER A 8 -8.04 -18.53 -1.35
C SER A 8 -7.68 -17.18 -1.98
N LYS A 9 -8.58 -16.63 -2.80
CA LYS A 9 -8.36 -15.39 -3.57
C LYS A 9 -7.84 -14.22 -2.69
N ARG A 10 -8.25 -14.18 -1.41
CA ARG A 10 -7.79 -13.20 -0.40
C ARG A 10 -6.29 -13.31 -0.07
N ILE A 11 -5.76 -14.52 0.11
CA ILE A 11 -4.34 -14.74 0.48
C ILE A 11 -3.42 -14.38 -0.70
N VAL A 12 -3.85 -14.67 -1.93
CA VAL A 12 -3.10 -14.30 -3.13
C VAL A 12 -3.07 -12.78 -3.28
N LYS A 13 -4.20 -12.09 -3.07
CA LYS A 13 -4.28 -10.63 -3.11
C LYS A 13 -3.36 -9.98 -2.06
N PHE A 14 -3.39 -10.49 -0.83
CA PHE A 14 -2.50 -10.01 0.24
C PHE A 14 -1.02 -10.17 -0.10
N LYS A 15 -0.61 -11.36 -0.60
CA LYS A 15 0.77 -11.62 -1.02
C LYS A 15 1.22 -10.72 -2.18
N ARG A 16 0.30 -10.31 -3.05
CA ARG A 16 0.55 -9.34 -4.13
C ARG A 16 0.75 -7.93 -3.56
N MET A 17 -0.10 -7.48 -2.63
CA MET A 17 0.05 -6.18 -1.96
C MET A 17 1.39 -6.04 -1.22
N MET A 18 1.85 -7.11 -0.55
CA MET A 18 3.16 -7.12 0.08
C MET A 18 4.31 -6.96 -0.92
N LYS A 19 4.17 -7.48 -2.15
CA LYS A 19 5.17 -7.30 -3.21
C LYS A 19 5.16 -5.88 -3.80
N SER A 20 4.07 -5.14 -3.66
CA SER A 20 3.95 -3.76 -4.14
C SER A 20 4.76 -2.78 -3.30
N ILE A 21 5.06 -3.10 -2.03
CA ILE A 21 5.79 -2.23 -1.10
C ILE A 21 7.14 -1.73 -1.67
N PRO A 22 8.08 -2.61 -2.09
CA PRO A 22 9.33 -2.16 -2.70
C PRO A 22 9.15 -1.45 -4.05
N MET A 23 8.04 -1.68 -4.76
CA MET A 23 7.72 -0.99 -6.01
C MET A 23 7.23 0.44 -5.76
N VAL A 24 6.43 0.66 -4.72
CA VAL A 24 6.02 2.01 -4.27
C VAL A 24 7.25 2.86 -3.99
N TRP A 25 8.28 2.29 -3.35
CA TRP A 25 9.54 3.01 -3.12
C TRP A 25 10.21 3.46 -4.42
N LYS A 26 10.23 2.60 -5.45
CA LYS A 26 10.76 2.95 -6.78
C LYS A 26 9.91 4.01 -7.48
N LEU A 27 8.59 3.94 -7.35
CA LEU A 27 7.66 4.93 -7.91
C LEU A 27 7.79 6.30 -7.23
N LEU A 28 8.08 6.35 -5.93
CA LEU A 28 8.42 7.59 -5.23
C LEU A 28 9.71 8.23 -5.78
N GLN A 29 10.64 7.44 -6.33
CA GLN A 29 11.84 7.94 -6.99
C GLN A 29 11.64 8.26 -8.48
N ASP A 30 10.61 7.69 -9.14
CA ASP A 30 10.36 7.91 -10.57
C ASP A 30 9.89 9.35 -10.84
N LYS A 31 10.59 10.05 -11.75
CA LYS A 31 10.30 11.45 -12.13
C LYS A 31 8.95 11.62 -12.83
N ARG A 32 8.38 10.54 -13.38
CA ARG A 32 7.07 10.51 -14.05
C ARG A 32 5.90 10.63 -13.08
N VAL A 33 6.13 10.35 -11.79
CA VAL A 33 5.12 10.53 -10.75
C VAL A 33 5.12 11.98 -10.29
N ALA A 34 3.96 12.63 -10.35
CA ALA A 34 3.81 14.04 -9.96
C ALA A 34 4.28 14.29 -8.52
N PHE A 35 5.10 15.32 -8.32
CA PHE A 35 5.64 15.68 -7.00
C PHE A 35 4.54 15.89 -5.96
N LYS A 36 3.41 16.48 -6.36
CA LYS A 36 2.22 16.65 -5.51
C LYS A 36 1.73 15.33 -4.91
N ASN A 37 1.67 14.26 -5.71
CA ASN A 37 1.18 12.96 -5.26
C ASN A 37 2.15 12.30 -4.28
N LYS A 38 3.46 12.48 -4.51
CA LYS A 38 4.51 12.03 -3.58
C LYS A 38 4.45 12.78 -2.26
N ALA A 39 4.32 14.11 -2.33
CA ALA A 39 4.23 14.97 -1.16
C ALA A 39 2.98 14.66 -0.32
N ILE A 40 1.84 14.37 -0.96
CA ILE A 40 0.64 13.92 -0.26
C ILE A 40 0.90 12.55 0.37
N PHE A 41 1.40 11.57 -0.37
CA PHE A 41 1.66 10.23 0.20
C PHE A 41 2.62 10.29 1.40
N ILE A 42 3.80 10.90 1.22
CA ILE A 42 4.81 11.04 2.28
C ILE A 42 4.28 11.91 3.42
N GLY A 43 3.65 13.03 3.10
CA GLY A 43 3.09 13.96 4.08
C GLY A 43 2.00 13.31 4.92
N THR A 44 1.12 12.51 4.33
CA THR A 44 0.04 11.82 5.06
C THR A 44 0.60 10.67 5.88
N SER A 45 1.55 9.89 5.34
CA SER A 45 2.23 8.82 6.10
C SER A 45 3.04 9.37 7.27
N LEU A 46 3.75 10.48 7.07
CA LEU A 46 4.55 11.12 8.12
C LEU A 46 3.66 11.82 9.14
N LEU A 47 2.63 12.54 8.71
CA LEU A 47 1.65 13.15 9.60
C LEU A 47 0.96 12.07 10.45
N TYR A 48 0.60 10.93 9.86
CA TYR A 48 0.05 9.81 10.60
C TYR A 48 1.03 9.23 11.63
N PHE A 49 2.32 9.16 11.31
CA PHE A 49 3.36 8.68 12.22
C PHE A 49 3.75 9.69 13.32
N LEU A 50 3.68 11.00 13.00
CA LEU A 50 4.08 12.09 13.89
C LEU A 50 2.94 12.63 14.75
N ILE A 51 1.68 12.47 14.33
CA ILE A 51 0.55 12.73 15.21
C ILE A 51 0.67 11.73 16.35
N PRO A 52 0.70 12.19 17.62
CA PRO A 52 0.74 11.34 18.79
C PRO A 52 -0.66 10.73 19.02
N TYR A 53 -1.16 9.96 18.05
CA TYR A 53 -2.42 9.23 18.13
C TYR A 53 -2.22 7.88 18.80
N ASP A 54 -1.44 7.86 19.88
CA ASP A 54 -1.66 6.92 20.98
C ASP A 54 -2.90 7.38 21.80
N LEU A 55 -3.95 7.81 21.09
CA LEU A 55 -5.21 8.36 21.60
C LEU A 55 -6.24 7.26 21.86
N ILE A 56 -5.82 5.99 21.79
CA ILE A 56 -6.57 4.85 22.28
C ILE A 56 -5.64 4.06 23.22
N PRO A 57 -5.36 4.55 24.44
CA PRO A 57 -5.15 3.61 25.52
C PRO A 57 -6.47 2.82 25.64
N ASP A 58 -6.50 1.54 25.23
CA ASP A 58 -7.33 0.49 25.88
C ASP A 58 -7.62 -0.81 25.10
N PHE A 59 -7.04 -1.12 23.93
CA PHE A 59 -7.21 -2.49 23.37
C PHE A 59 -5.96 -3.08 22.70
N PRO A 60 -5.23 -4.01 23.37
CA PRO A 60 -3.89 -4.46 22.96
C PRO A 60 -3.82 -5.32 21.67
N ILE A 61 -4.93 -5.52 20.94
CA ILE A 61 -4.98 -6.43 19.79
C ILE A 61 -5.70 -5.86 18.56
N ILE A 62 -6.61 -4.88 18.74
CA ILE A 62 -7.47 -4.37 17.65
C ILE A 62 -6.95 -3.02 17.10
N GLY A 63 -6.26 -2.21 17.91
CA GLY A 63 -5.77 -0.88 17.50
C GLY A 63 -4.79 -0.89 16.32
N HIS A 64 -3.84 -1.83 16.28
CA HIS A 64 -2.83 -1.89 15.21
C HIS A 64 -3.34 -2.35 13.85
N ILE A 65 -4.52 -2.98 13.82
CA ILE A 65 -5.13 -3.45 12.57
C ILE A 65 -5.58 -2.24 11.74
N ASP A 66 -6.06 -1.18 12.39
CA ASP A 66 -6.51 0.04 11.71
C ASP A 66 -5.35 0.76 11.00
N ASP A 67 -4.18 0.86 11.65
CA ASP A 67 -2.95 1.42 11.06
C ASP A 67 -2.54 0.70 9.78
N PHE A 68 -2.68 -0.63 9.77
CA PHE A 68 -2.37 -1.45 8.61
C PHE A 68 -3.39 -1.24 7.49
N PHE A 69 -4.69 -1.11 7.81
CA PHE A 69 -5.71 -0.80 6.81
C PHE A 69 -5.54 0.61 6.21
N ILE A 70 -5.22 1.61 7.03
CA ILE A 70 -4.92 2.98 6.58
C ILE A 70 -3.69 2.98 5.67
N PHE A 71 -2.63 2.27 6.03
CA PHE A 71 -1.44 2.14 5.20
C PHE A 71 -1.73 1.45 3.85
N LEU A 72 -2.49 0.36 3.85
CA LEU A 72 -2.92 -0.31 2.62
C LEU A 72 -3.82 0.59 1.76
N PHE A 73 -4.69 1.39 2.39
CA PHE A 73 -5.53 2.36 1.70
C PHE A 73 -4.70 3.46 1.05
N LEU A 74 -3.71 4.00 1.76
CA LEU A 74 -2.76 5.00 1.24
C LEU A 74 -1.98 4.47 0.04
N ILE A 75 -1.50 3.22 0.10
CA ILE A 75 -0.83 2.57 -1.05
C ILE A 75 -1.79 2.48 -2.24
N ASN A 76 -3.01 1.98 -2.02
CA ASN A 76 -4.00 1.83 -3.08
C ASN A 76 -4.37 3.18 -3.71
N TRP A 77 -4.56 4.22 -2.89
CA TRP A 77 -4.81 5.57 -3.34
C TRP A 77 -3.63 6.10 -4.17
N PHE A 78 -2.39 5.94 -3.68
CA PHE A 78 -1.19 6.39 -4.38
C PHE A 78 -1.02 5.72 -5.74
N LEU A 79 -1.24 4.40 -5.82
CA LEU A 79 -1.18 3.67 -7.09
C LEU A 79 -2.22 4.17 -8.10
N LYS A 80 -3.45 4.52 -7.65
CA LYS A 80 -4.48 5.10 -8.52
C LYS A 80 -4.13 6.49 -9.06
N GLN A 81 -3.23 7.22 -8.40
CA GLN A 81 -2.76 8.52 -8.87
C GLN A 81 -1.66 8.41 -9.93
N ILE A 82 -1.14 7.21 -10.18
CA ILE A 82 -0.06 6.96 -11.13
C ILE A 82 -0.68 6.51 -12.46
N PRO A 83 -0.28 7.11 -13.58
CA PRO A 83 -0.83 6.75 -14.87
C PRO A 83 -0.45 5.30 -15.23
N SER A 84 -1.38 4.60 -15.89
CA SER A 84 -1.32 3.16 -16.12
C SER A 84 -0.08 2.71 -16.89
N ASN A 85 0.44 3.55 -17.77
CA ASN A 85 1.69 3.31 -18.51
C ASN A 85 2.90 3.15 -17.58
N VAL A 86 2.97 3.92 -16.49
CA VAL A 86 4.03 3.77 -15.49
C VAL A 86 3.78 2.51 -14.67
N LEU A 87 2.52 2.21 -14.31
CA LEU A 87 2.21 0.98 -13.56
C LEU A 87 2.56 -0.30 -14.33
N GLU A 88 2.40 -0.31 -15.66
CA GLU A 88 2.79 -1.42 -16.54
C GLU A 88 4.30 -1.66 -16.52
N ASP A 89 5.13 -0.62 -16.56
CA ASP A 89 6.59 -0.73 -16.44
C ASP A 89 7.02 -1.45 -15.15
N TYR A 90 6.19 -1.35 -14.10
CA TYR A 90 6.40 -2.03 -12.82
C TYR A 90 5.55 -3.30 -12.64
N ASN A 91 4.85 -3.78 -13.68
CA ASN A 91 3.92 -4.93 -13.62
C ASN A 91 2.86 -4.81 -12.50
N LEU A 92 2.40 -3.58 -12.24
CA LEU A 92 1.39 -3.26 -11.22
C LEU A 92 -0.03 -3.25 -11.77
N LYS A 93 -0.22 -3.18 -13.09
CA LYS A 93 -1.55 -3.06 -13.72
C LYS A 93 -2.41 -4.34 -13.60
N ASP A 94 -1.81 -5.51 -13.49
CA ASP A 94 -2.53 -6.78 -13.28
C ASP A 94 -3.07 -6.97 -11.85
N GLN A 95 -3.03 -5.95 -10.98
CA GLN A 95 -3.33 -6.06 -9.55
C GLN A 95 -4.79 -5.70 -9.17
N ASP A 96 -5.64 -5.32 -10.12
CA ASP A 96 -7.09 -5.10 -9.91
C ASP A 96 -7.91 -6.40 -9.96
#